data_AF-A0A2U9IJ20-F1
#
_entry.id   AF-A0A2U9IJ20-F1
#
_cell.length_a   1.000
_cell.length_b   1.000
_cell.length_c   1.000
_cell.angle_alpha   90.00
_cell.angle_beta   90.00
_cell.angle_gamma   90.00
#
_symmetry.space_group_name_H-M   'P 1'
#
loop_
_entity.id
_entity.type
_entity.pdbx_description
1 polymer ?
#
loop_
_entity_poly.entity_id
_entity_poly.type
_entity_poly.pdbx_seq_one_letter_code
_entity_poly.pdbx_strand_id
1 'polypeptide(L)' 'MGRTQPSYTSAIDREMEKFERILRRASPNLLPVLERAKGKIRYFQNASYDEELSPIEIVFLSLLSELEEECKND' A
#
# COMPACT_ATOMS: atom_id res chain seq x y z
N MET A 1 -22.37 -5.39 21.94
CA MET A 1 -22.07 -4.25 21.07
C MET A 1 -20.80 -4.58 20.32
N GLY A 2 -20.93 -4.89 19.03
CA GLY A 2 -19.84 -5.43 18.21
C GLY A 2 -18.69 -4.43 18.10
N ARG A 3 -17.46 -4.92 18.27
CA ARG A 3 -16.25 -4.16 17.98
C ARG A 3 -16.37 -3.63 16.55
N THR A 4 -16.49 -2.32 16.41
CA THR A 4 -16.46 -1.63 15.11
C THR A 4 -15.23 -2.13 14.38
N GLN A 5 -15.40 -2.87 13.29
CA GLN A 5 -14.28 -3.27 12.45
C GLN A 5 -13.53 -1.99 12.07
N PRO A 6 -12.19 -1.96 12.17
CA PRO A 6 -11.42 -0.88 11.57
C PRO A 6 -11.87 -0.73 10.12
N SER A 7 -12.13 0.50 9.67
CA SER A 7 -12.43 0.69 8.24
C SER A 7 -11.29 0.09 7.43
N TYR A 8 -11.61 -0.54 6.31
CA TYR A 8 -10.62 -1.18 5.44
C TYR A 8 -9.48 -0.21 5.08
N THR A 9 -9.79 1.07 4.91
CA THR A 9 -8.83 2.19 4.81
C THR A 9 -7.88 2.27 6.00
N SER A 10 -8.39 2.28 7.24
CA SER A 10 -7.55 2.33 8.44
C SER A 10 -6.64 1.10 8.60
N ALA A 11 -7.04 -0.05 8.07
CA ALA A 11 -6.20 -1.24 8.06
C ALA A 11 -5.04 -1.09 7.05
N ILE A 12 -5.30 -0.51 5.89
CA ILE A 12 -4.26 -0.18 4.91
C ILE A 12 -3.29 0.86 5.45
N ASP A 13 -3.78 1.92 6.10
CA ASP A 13 -2.93 2.94 6.71
C ASP A 13 -1.95 2.32 7.72
N ARG A 14 -2.42 1.38 8.55
CA ARG A 14 -1.56 0.66 9.50
C ARG A 14 -0.49 -0.20 8.82
N GLU A 15 -0.83 -0.84 7.70
CA GLU A 15 0.14 -1.60 6.92
C GLU A 15 1.17 -0.67 6.28
N MET A 16 0.75 0.48 5.73
CA MET A 16 1.66 1.49 5.19
C MET A 16 2.63 2.04 6.23
N GLU A 17 2.15 2.39 7.43
CA GLU A 17 3.03 2.82 8.52
C GLU A 17 4.01 1.72 8.94
N LYS A 18 3.58 0.45 8.93
CA LYS A 18 4.44 -0.68 9.24
C LYS A 18 5.56 -0.79 8.22
N PHE A 19 5.24 -0.67 6.93
CA PHE A 19 6.22 -0.67 5.85
C PHE A 19 7.16 0.53 5.97
N GLU A 20 6.66 1.72 6.25
CA GLU A 20 7.49 2.91 6.45
C GLU A 20 8.53 2.71 7.55
N ARG A 21 8.12 2.16 8.71
CA ARG A 21 9.03 1.85 9.82
C ARG A 21 10.09 0.82 9.45
N ILE A 22 9.76 -0.18 8.64
CA ILE A 22 10.69 -1.21 8.18
C ILE A 22 11.66 -0.63 7.16
N LEU A 23 11.16 0.09 6.15
CA LEU A 23 11.97 0.67 5.07
C LEU A 23 12.94 1.72 5.61
N ARG A 24 12.54 2.54 6.60
CA ARG A 24 13.45 3.47 7.29
C ARG A 24 14.70 2.79 7.87
N ARG A 25 14.62 1.50 8.22
CA ARG A 25 15.72 0.72 8.81
C ARG A 25 16.47 -0.13 7.78
N ALA A 26 15.75 -0.71 6.83
CA ALA A 26 16.29 -1.71 5.92
C ALA A 26 16.63 -1.17 4.53
N SER A 27 15.84 -0.23 4.00
CA SER A 27 16.00 0.29 2.64
C SER A 27 15.39 1.70 2.50
N PRO A 28 16.04 2.75 3.05
CA PRO A 28 15.49 4.11 3.05
C PRO A 28 15.24 4.70 1.65
N ASN A 29 15.97 4.21 0.64
CA ASN A 29 15.81 4.56 -0.76
C ASN A 29 14.44 4.13 -1.35
N LEU A 30 13.71 3.21 -0.70
CA LEU A 30 12.36 2.81 -1.11
C LEU A 30 11.27 3.67 -0.48
N LEU A 31 11.60 4.60 0.43
CA LEU A 31 10.60 5.49 1.04
C LEU A 31 9.89 6.40 0.02
N PRO A 32 10.57 6.98 -0.99
CA PRO A 32 9.89 7.74 -2.05
C PRO A 32 8.89 6.88 -2.82
N VAL A 33 9.24 5.61 -3.11
CA VAL A 33 8.35 4.64 -3.77
C VAL A 33 7.12 4.37 -2.91
N LEU A 34 7.30 4.13 -1.61
CA LEU A 34 6.20 3.92 -0.68
C LEU A 34 5.28 5.14 -0.61
N GLU A 35 5.83 6.36 -0.63
CA GLU A 35 5.03 7.59 -0.59
C GLU A 35 4.17 7.74 -1.84
N ARG A 36 4.73 7.51 -3.03
CA ARG A 36 3.96 7.57 -4.28
C ARG A 36 2.92 6.45 -4.37
N ALA A 37 3.24 5.26 -3.84
CA ALA A 37 2.32 4.13 -3.81
C ALA A 37 1.03 4.44 -3.03
N LYS A 38 1.06 5.36 -2.05
CA LYS A 38 -0.15 5.84 -1.37
C LYS A 38 -1.20 6.38 -2.34
N GLY A 39 -0.76 7.05 -3.41
CA GLY A 39 -1.64 7.58 -4.45
C GLY A 39 -2.38 6.51 -5.25
N LYS A 40 -1.87 5.27 -5.26
CA LYS A 40 -2.42 4.14 -6.03
C LYS A 40 -3.31 3.20 -5.24
N ILE A 41 -3.32 3.30 -3.91
CA ILE A 41 -4.12 2.44 -3.03
C ILE A 41 -5.59 2.44 -3.47
N ARG A 42 -6.19 3.62 -3.65
CA ARG A 42 -7.61 3.74 -4.00
C ARG A 42 -7.93 3.15 -5.38
N TYR A 43 -6.98 3.21 -6.32
CA TYR A 43 -7.13 2.60 -7.63
C TYR A 43 -7.28 1.08 -7.49
N PHE A 44 -6.37 0.43 -6.75
CA PHE A 44 -6.43 -1.01 -6.54
C PHE A 44 -7.61 -1.44 -5.68
N GLN A 45 -7.96 -0.68 -4.64
CA GLN A 45 -9.17 -0.95 -3.84
C GLN A 45 -10.44 -0.97 -4.68
N ASN A 46 -10.56 -0.04 -5.63
CA ASN A 46 -11.72 0.01 -6.52
C ASN A 46 -11.68 -1.10 -7.57
N ALA A 47 -10.49 -1.38 -8.14
CA ALA A 47 -10.31 -2.41 -9.15
C ALA A 47 -10.54 -3.82 -8.59
N SER A 48 -10.28 -4.02 -7.30
CA SER A 48 -10.47 -5.28 -6.60
C SER A 48 -11.75 -5.31 -5.77
N TYR A 49 -12.76 -4.49 -6.08
CA TYR A 49 -13.98 -4.39 -5.26
C TYR A 49 -14.70 -5.73 -5.11
N ASP A 50 -14.75 -6.50 -6.19
CA ASP A 50 -15.36 -7.84 -6.22
C ASP A 50 -14.41 -8.96 -5.77
N GLU A 51 -13.15 -8.62 -5.47
CA GLU A 51 -12.10 -9.56 -5.05
C GLU A 51 -11.82 -9.40 -3.55
N GLU A 52 -11.69 -10.50 -2.83
CA GLU A 52 -11.33 -10.46 -1.40
C GLU A 52 -9.83 -10.24 -1.21
N LEU A 53 -9.36 -9.01 -1.46
CA LEU A 53 -7.98 -8.64 -1.13
C LEU A 53 -7.86 -8.18 0.32
N SER A 54 -6.82 -8.63 0.97
CA SER A 54 -6.38 -8.12 2.26
C SER A 54 -5.70 -6.74 2.12
N PRO A 55 -5.68 -5.93 3.19
CA PRO A 55 -4.98 -4.64 3.20
C PRO A 55 -3.53 -4.70 2.73
N ILE A 56 -2.80 -5.77 3.09
CA ILE A 56 -1.40 -5.93 2.71
C ILE A 56 -1.23 -6.21 1.21
N GLU A 57 -2.17 -6.94 0.60
CA GLU A 57 -2.15 -7.20 -0.86
C GLU A 57 -2.36 -5.92 -1.65
N ILE A 58 -3.25 -5.03 -1.20
CA ILE A 58 -3.44 -3.70 -1.81
C ILE A 58 -2.15 -2.87 -1.72
N VAL A 59 -1.47 -2.89 -0.57
CA VAL A 59 -0.19 -2.20 -0.40
C VAL A 59 0.87 -2.75 -1.35
N PHE A 60 0.96 -4.08 -1.49
CA PHE A 60 1.90 -4.70 -2.42
C PHE A 60 1.61 -4.38 -3.87
N LEU A 61 0.35 -4.45 -4.32
CA LEU A 61 -0.03 -4.07 -5.68
C LEU A 61 0.33 -2.60 -5.97
N SER A 62 0.09 -1.72 -5.00
CA SER A 62 0.42 -0.30 -5.10
C SER A 62 1.94 -0.09 -5.25
N LEU A 63 2.75 -0.79 -4.44
CA LEU A 63 4.21 -0.75 -4.53
C LEU A 63 4.75 -1.32 -5.84
N LEU A 64 4.22 -2.46 -6.28
CA LEU A 64 4.62 -3.09 -7.55
C LEU A 64 4.34 -2.16 -8.74
N SER A 65 3.20 -1.48 -8.74
CA SER A 65 2.85 -0.51 -9.78
C SER A 65 3.78 0.71 -9.79
N GLU A 66 4.22 1.20 -8.63
CA GLU A 66 5.22 2.28 -8.57
C GLU A 66 6.59 1.85 -9.07
N LEU A 67 7.03 0.66 -8.69
CA LEU A 67 8.31 0.13 -9.14
C LEU A 67 8.31 -0.11 -10.65
N GLU A 68 7.20 -0.60 -11.20
CA GLU A 68 7.04 -0.80 -12.64
C GLU A 68 7.13 0.53 -13.41
N GLU A 69 6.52 1.60 -12.89
CA GLU A 69 6.63 2.93 -13.47
C GLU A 69 8.05 3.51 -13.36
N GLU A 70 8.74 3.33 -12.23
CA GLU A 70 10.15 3.74 -12.12
C GLU A 70 11.00 3.02 -13.17
N CYS A 71 10.87 1.70 -13.31
CA CYS A 71 11.65 0.92 -14.28
C CYS A 71 11.35 1.27 -15.75
N LYS A 72 10.17 1.83 -16.06
CA LYS A 72 9.85 2.30 -17.42
C LYS A 72 10.43 3.68 -17.74
N ASN A 73 10.76 4.45 -16.72
CA ASN A 73 11.27 5.82 -16.86
C ASN A 73 12.81 5.89 -16.85
N ASP A 74 13.49 4.76 -16.61
CA ASP A 74 14.94 4.55 -16.77
C ASP A 74 15.29 4.04 -18.18
#